data_AF-A0A514JX16-F1
#
_entry.id   AF-A0A514JX16-F1
#
_cell.length_a   1.000
_cell.length_b   1.000
_cell.length_c   1.000
_cell.angle_alpha   90.00
_cell.angle_beta   90.00
_cell.angle_gamma   90.00
#
_symmetry.space_group_name_H-M   'P 1'
#
loop_
_entity.id
_entity.type
_entity.pdbx_description
1 polymer ?
#
loop_
_entity_poly.entity_id
_entity_poly.type
_entity_poly.pdbx_seq_one_letter_code
_entity_poly.pdbx_strand_id
1 'polypeptide(L)'
;MSWTRSLIAVLAVCVVLPAGTAGCGPSDTRERDGSAPSPVGRLLDQRDAEGRPYREVDGPEAPEVGVEVVPDTDGGWDVRLRVRNFRFSPDGTGRRAVAGRGLAHLEVNGRRVARLRTPEYHLPGSLVPRGTHQVTARLYADDGSVWAVDGRPVESTADVTVSEQPPSPDPSAEPLTPPAAAGGGARDRGSAAITGTEGSPDGAEQA
;
A
#
# COMPACT_ATOMS: atom_id res chain seq x y z
N MET A 1 -30.03 -51.51 3.47
CA MET A 1 -29.91 -51.89 2.04
C MET A 1 -28.56 -52.60 1.90
N SER A 2 -28.43 -53.85 2.36
CA SER A 2 -28.45 -55.08 1.53
C SER A 2 -27.65 -54.89 0.23
N TRP A 3 -26.55 -55.57 -0.02
CA TRP A 3 -26.51 -57.03 -0.14
C TRP A 3 -25.06 -57.51 -0.36
N THR A 4 -24.56 -58.39 0.50
CA THR A 4 -23.38 -59.25 0.25
C THR A 4 -23.85 -60.64 -0.11
N ARG A 5 -23.36 -61.23 -1.21
CA ARG A 5 -23.32 -62.70 -1.40
C ARG A 5 -22.11 -63.17 -2.20
N SER A 6 -21.49 -64.18 -1.61
CA SER A 6 -20.28 -64.96 -1.89
C SER A 6 -20.26 -65.85 -3.15
N LEU A 7 -19.00 -66.11 -3.57
CA LEU A 7 -18.35 -67.37 -4.01
C LEU A 7 -18.85 -68.10 -5.28
N ILE A 8 -17.96 -68.17 -6.29
CA ILE A 8 -17.73 -69.38 -7.11
C ILE A 8 -16.21 -69.51 -7.36
N ALA A 9 -15.65 -70.65 -6.99
CA ALA A 9 -14.31 -71.11 -7.36
C ALA A 9 -14.47 -72.23 -8.41
N VAL A 10 -13.81 -72.13 -9.56
CA VAL A 10 -13.44 -73.29 -10.39
C VAL A 10 -12.08 -73.02 -11.06
N LEU A 11 -11.18 -73.95 -10.81
CA LEU A 11 -9.86 -74.13 -11.41
C LEU A 11 -9.94 -74.35 -12.92
N ALA A 12 -9.05 -73.69 -13.68
CA ALA A 12 -8.54 -74.21 -14.94
C ALA A 12 -7.06 -73.87 -15.03
N VAL A 13 -6.24 -74.89 -14.74
CA VAL A 13 -4.80 -74.93 -14.99
C VAL A 13 -4.59 -75.01 -16.50
N CYS A 14 -3.96 -74.00 -17.08
CA CYS A 14 -3.28 -74.08 -18.37
C CYS A 14 -1.85 -73.58 -18.16
N VAL A 15 -0.91 -74.52 -18.10
CA VAL A 15 0.52 -74.26 -18.26
C VAL A 15 0.76 -73.98 -19.74
N VAL A 16 1.21 -72.77 -20.06
CA VAL A 16 1.82 -72.43 -21.35
C VAL A 16 3.11 -71.65 -21.08
N LEU A 17 4.14 -72.03 -21.84
CA LEU A 17 5.56 -71.67 -21.73
C LEU A 17 5.88 -70.17 -21.93
N PRO A 18 7.04 -69.68 -21.45
CA PRO A 18 7.38 -68.27 -21.45
C PRO A 18 7.97 -67.82 -22.80
N ALA A 19 7.41 -66.75 -23.37
CA ALA A 19 8.03 -65.97 -24.43
C ALA A 19 7.75 -64.49 -24.15
N GLY A 20 8.82 -63.73 -23.88
CA GLY A 20 8.73 -62.31 -23.56
C GLY A 20 8.34 -61.49 -24.78
N THR A 21 7.56 -60.44 -24.54
CA THR A 21 7.56 -59.21 -25.33
C THR A 21 7.40 -58.03 -24.39
N ALA A 22 8.14 -56.97 -24.68
CA ALA A 22 8.30 -55.76 -23.91
C ALA A 22 6.98 -55.09 -23.48
N GLY A 23 7.02 -54.44 -22.32
CA GLY A 23 5.91 -53.72 -21.73
C GLY A 23 5.54 -52.43 -22.48
N CYS A 24 4.25 -52.14 -22.49
CA CYS A 24 3.70 -50.80 -22.69
C CYS A 24 2.86 -50.47 -21.45
N GLY A 25 3.46 -49.77 -20.49
CA GLY A 25 2.69 -49.05 -19.48
C GLY A 25 2.05 -47.81 -20.11
N PRO A 26 0.90 -47.33 -19.59
CA PRO A 26 0.36 -46.05 -20.02
C PRO A 26 1.41 -44.97 -19.72
N SER A 27 1.67 -44.11 -20.71
CA SER A 27 2.49 -42.93 -20.55
C SER A 27 1.80 -41.99 -19.56
N ASP A 28 2.19 -42.08 -18.29
CA ASP A 28 1.95 -41.02 -17.33
C ASP A 28 2.46 -39.72 -17.95
N THR A 29 1.57 -38.76 -18.15
CA THR A 29 1.91 -37.38 -18.45
C THR A 29 2.74 -36.86 -17.29
N ARG A 30 4.06 -36.98 -17.42
CA ARG A 30 4.99 -36.28 -16.54
C ARG A 30 4.87 -34.81 -16.91
N GLU A 31 4.02 -34.08 -16.20
CA GLU A 31 4.13 -32.64 -16.07
C GLU A 31 5.58 -32.36 -15.70
N ARG A 32 6.37 -31.96 -16.69
CA ARG A 32 7.72 -31.47 -16.49
C ARG A 32 7.59 -30.00 -16.11
N ASP A 33 7.00 -29.75 -14.95
CA ASP A 33 7.12 -28.46 -14.28
C ASP A 33 8.52 -28.39 -13.70
N GLY A 34 9.41 -27.93 -14.57
CA GLY A 34 10.83 -27.85 -14.37
C GLY A 34 11.45 -27.14 -15.56
N SER A 35 10.82 -26.02 -15.95
CA SER A 35 11.49 -25.05 -16.81
C SER A 35 12.68 -24.55 -16.01
N ALA A 36 13.90 -24.75 -16.53
CA ALA A 36 15.09 -24.13 -15.96
C ALA A 36 14.85 -22.62 -15.80
N PRO A 37 15.34 -21.99 -14.72
CA PRO A 37 15.13 -20.56 -14.50
C PRO A 37 15.67 -19.81 -15.72
N SER A 38 14.78 -19.14 -16.43
CA SER A 38 15.21 -18.19 -17.46
C SER A 38 15.81 -17.00 -16.71
N PRO A 39 17.04 -16.55 -17.03
CA PRO A 39 17.65 -15.44 -16.32
C PRO A 39 16.82 -14.15 -16.43
N VAL A 40 15.96 -14.05 -17.45
CA VAL A 40 15.02 -12.93 -17.65
C VAL A 40 13.56 -13.28 -17.33
N GLY A 41 13.31 -14.44 -16.71
CA GLY A 41 11.96 -14.88 -16.33
C GLY A 41 11.07 -15.35 -17.49
N ARG A 42 9.93 -15.97 -17.13
CA ARG A 42 8.89 -16.45 -18.06
C ARG A 42 7.70 -15.48 -18.07
N LEU A 43 7.09 -15.25 -19.23
CA LEU A 43 5.81 -14.54 -19.27
C LEU A 43 4.65 -15.44 -18.85
N LEU A 44 3.81 -14.92 -17.96
CA LEU A 44 2.56 -15.54 -17.53
C LEU A 44 1.39 -15.01 -18.37
N ASP A 45 0.28 -15.77 -18.37
CA ASP A 45 -0.98 -15.32 -18.99
C ASP A 45 -1.67 -14.21 -18.19
N GLN A 46 -1.34 -14.11 -16.89
CA GLN A 46 -1.82 -13.06 -16.00
C GLN A 46 -1.32 -11.68 -16.44
N ARG A 47 -2.18 -10.67 -16.29
CA ARG A 47 -1.95 -9.29 -16.71
C ARG A 47 -2.38 -8.30 -15.64
N ASP A 48 -1.77 -7.12 -15.62
CA ASP A 48 -2.24 -5.99 -14.81
C ASP A 48 -3.49 -5.32 -15.43
N ALA A 49 -3.98 -4.27 -14.77
CA ALA A 49 -5.12 -3.48 -15.22
C ALA A 49 -4.89 -2.83 -16.60
N GLU A 50 -3.63 -2.57 -16.96
CA GLU A 50 -3.19 -2.03 -18.25
C GLU A 50 -2.93 -3.12 -19.30
N GLY A 51 -3.20 -4.39 -18.99
CA GLY A 51 -3.02 -5.52 -19.91
C GLY A 51 -1.57 -5.98 -20.09
N ARG A 52 -0.63 -5.49 -19.27
CA ARG A 52 0.79 -5.87 -19.33
C ARG A 52 0.97 -7.27 -18.72
N PRO A 53 1.63 -8.19 -19.43
CA PRO A 53 1.84 -9.54 -18.92
C PRO A 53 2.80 -9.53 -17.74
N TYR A 54 2.60 -10.48 -16.83
CA TYR A 54 3.53 -10.70 -15.72
C TYR A 54 4.73 -11.51 -16.21
N ARG A 55 5.90 -11.18 -15.67
CA ARG A 55 7.18 -11.82 -15.93
C ARG A 55 7.67 -12.44 -14.63
N GLU A 56 7.45 -13.73 -14.52
CA GLU A 56 7.80 -14.54 -13.37
C GLU A 56 9.30 -14.75 -13.29
N VAL A 57 9.88 -14.46 -12.14
CA VAL A 57 11.27 -14.74 -11.81
C VAL A 57 11.35 -15.45 -10.47
N ASP A 58 11.98 -16.62 -10.47
CA ASP A 58 12.15 -17.44 -9.28
C ASP A 58 13.50 -17.18 -8.60
N GLY A 59 13.52 -17.38 -7.29
CA GLY A 59 14.75 -17.55 -6.53
C GLY A 59 15.39 -16.27 -6.00
N PRO A 60 16.64 -16.35 -5.51
CA PRO A 60 17.28 -15.31 -4.69
C PRO A 60 17.61 -14.02 -5.46
N GLU A 61 17.52 -14.03 -6.79
CA GLU A 61 17.78 -12.87 -7.65
C GLU A 61 16.49 -12.13 -8.07
N ALA A 62 15.34 -12.52 -7.52
CA ALA A 62 14.08 -11.82 -7.77
C ALA A 62 14.17 -10.34 -7.31
N PRO A 63 13.67 -9.39 -8.11
CA PRO A 63 13.67 -7.99 -7.74
C PRO A 63 12.68 -7.73 -6.61
N GLU A 64 13.00 -6.76 -5.77
CA GLU A 64 12.14 -6.31 -4.68
C GLU A 64 12.07 -4.78 -4.67
N VAL A 65 10.95 -4.24 -4.19
CA VAL A 65 10.77 -2.81 -3.95
C VAL A 65 10.08 -2.58 -2.60
N GLY A 66 10.52 -1.55 -1.89
CA GLY A 66 9.81 -0.92 -0.78
C GLY A 66 9.55 0.55 -1.10
N VAL A 67 8.41 1.09 -0.66
CA VAL A 67 8.08 2.50 -0.80
C VAL A 67 8.00 3.18 0.56
N GLU A 68 8.64 4.34 0.68
CA GLU A 68 8.57 5.24 1.82
C GLU A 68 8.03 6.58 1.32
N VAL A 69 7.04 7.14 2.03
CA VAL A 69 6.39 8.40 1.64
C VAL A 69 6.39 9.32 2.85
N VAL A 70 7.00 10.49 2.72
CA VAL A 70 7.10 11.49 3.79
C VAL A 70 6.60 12.84 3.31
N PRO A 71 5.98 13.67 4.18
CA PRO A 71 5.61 15.03 3.80
C PRO A 71 6.84 15.82 3.37
N ASP A 72 6.74 16.59 2.28
CA ASP A 72 7.78 17.51 1.85
C ASP A 72 7.56 18.92 2.42
N THR A 73 8.65 19.67 2.66
CA THR A 73 8.59 21.00 3.27
C THR A 73 8.00 22.07 2.36
N ASP A 74 8.12 21.90 1.04
CA ASP A 74 7.56 22.82 0.04
C ASP A 74 6.12 22.43 -0.35
N GLY A 75 5.56 21.43 0.33
CA GLY A 75 4.23 20.88 0.12
C GLY A 75 4.22 19.66 -0.79
N GLY A 76 3.28 18.74 -0.56
CA GLY A 76 3.28 17.44 -1.23
C GLY A 76 4.07 16.41 -0.43
N TRP A 77 4.62 15.41 -1.12
CA TRP A 77 5.21 14.23 -0.50
C TRP A 77 6.47 13.79 -1.23
N ASP A 78 7.54 13.53 -0.50
CA ASP A 78 8.72 12.86 -1.02
C ASP A 78 8.52 11.35 -0.98
N VAL A 79 8.58 10.73 -2.15
CA VAL A 79 8.54 9.28 -2.33
C VAL A 79 9.96 8.76 -2.52
N ARG A 80 10.34 7.79 -1.70
CA ARG A 80 11.64 7.12 -1.77
C ARG A 80 11.45 5.62 -1.96
N LEU A 81 12.04 5.08 -3.02
CA LEU A 81 12.01 3.67 -3.35
C LEU A 81 13.30 2.99 -2.89
N ARG A 82 13.15 1.91 -2.13
CA ARG A 82 14.25 1.01 -1.77
C ARG A 82 14.13 -0.23 -2.63
N VAL A 83 15.13 -0.49 -3.47
CA VAL A 83 15.11 -1.62 -4.39
C VAL A 83 16.21 -2.62 -4.07
N ARG A 84 15.94 -3.91 -4.30
CA ARG A 84 16.93 -4.99 -4.25
C ARG A 84 16.85 -5.83 -5.51
N ASN A 85 17.99 -6.37 -5.95
CA ASN A 85 18.13 -7.11 -7.21
C ASN A 85 17.50 -6.39 -8.42
N PHE A 86 17.45 -5.06 -8.37
CA PHE A 86 16.81 -4.24 -9.39
C PHE A 86 17.64 -3.00 -9.66
N ARG A 87 17.78 -2.63 -10.94
CA ARG A 87 18.43 -1.40 -11.38
C ARG A 87 17.52 -0.63 -12.32
N PHE A 88 17.38 0.66 -12.06
CA PHE A 88 16.65 1.55 -12.95
C PHE A 88 17.39 1.71 -14.28
N SER A 89 16.62 1.67 -15.36
CA SER A 89 17.13 1.93 -16.69
C SER A 89 17.24 3.43 -16.97
N PRO A 90 18.34 3.90 -17.58
CA PRO A 90 18.46 5.26 -18.05
C PRO A 90 17.44 5.60 -19.16
N ASP A 91 17.27 6.89 -19.43
CA ASP A 91 16.53 7.33 -20.60
C ASP A 91 17.15 6.82 -21.91
N GLY A 92 16.29 6.60 -22.91
CA GLY A 92 16.69 6.02 -24.19
C GLY A 92 16.96 4.51 -24.18
N THR A 93 16.83 3.82 -23.03
CA THR A 93 16.96 2.36 -22.98
C THR A 93 15.95 1.68 -23.90
N GLY A 94 16.43 0.73 -24.72
CA GLY A 94 15.60 -0.02 -25.66
C GLY A 94 14.59 -0.96 -24.96
N ARG A 95 13.52 -1.34 -25.68
CA ARG A 95 12.43 -2.17 -25.15
C ARG A 95 12.78 -3.66 -25.14
N ARG A 96 13.60 -4.09 -24.19
CA ARG A 96 13.98 -5.49 -24.01
C ARG A 96 14.14 -5.83 -22.53
N ALA A 97 13.49 -6.89 -22.06
CA ALA A 97 13.70 -7.37 -20.71
C ALA A 97 15.15 -7.81 -20.45
N VAL A 98 15.70 -7.31 -19.35
CA VAL A 98 16.98 -7.70 -18.77
C VAL A 98 16.72 -8.00 -17.30
N ALA A 99 17.31 -9.08 -16.78
CA ALA A 99 17.16 -9.52 -15.39
C ALA A 99 17.32 -8.35 -14.41
N GLY A 100 16.37 -8.18 -13.50
CA GLY A 100 16.46 -7.15 -12.45
C GLY A 100 16.64 -5.73 -12.98
N ARG A 101 16.02 -5.38 -14.13
CA ARG A 101 16.16 -4.05 -14.72
C ARG A 101 14.83 -3.52 -15.22
N GLY A 102 14.63 -2.21 -15.10
CA GLY A 102 13.60 -1.50 -15.84
C GLY A 102 13.18 -0.20 -15.18
N LEU A 103 11.88 -0.02 -14.97
CA LEU A 103 11.28 1.19 -14.38
C LEU A 103 10.39 0.82 -13.19
N ALA A 104 10.17 1.77 -12.29
CA ALA A 104 9.05 1.69 -11.36
C ALA A 104 7.89 2.54 -11.90
N HIS A 105 6.66 2.04 -11.82
CA HIS A 105 5.49 2.88 -11.97
C HIS A 105 5.00 3.25 -10.58
N LEU A 106 4.72 4.54 -10.38
CA LEU A 106 4.11 5.06 -9.17
C LEU A 106 2.63 5.29 -9.42
N GLU A 107 1.80 4.80 -8.52
CA GLU A 107 0.34 4.83 -8.58
C GLU A 107 -0.20 5.47 -7.30
N VAL A 108 -1.28 6.24 -7.44
CA VAL A 108 -2.07 6.74 -6.30
C VAL A 108 -3.49 6.21 -6.45
N ASN A 109 -3.98 5.46 -5.45
CA ASN A 109 -5.29 4.80 -5.47
C ASN A 109 -5.51 3.96 -6.75
N GLY A 110 -4.47 3.22 -7.16
CA GLY A 110 -4.50 2.37 -8.36
C GLY A 110 -4.42 3.11 -9.69
N ARG A 111 -4.22 4.44 -9.70
CA ARG A 111 -4.01 5.22 -10.93
C ARG A 111 -2.55 5.62 -11.05
N ARG A 112 -1.89 5.23 -12.15
CA ARG A 112 -0.51 5.62 -12.44
C ARG A 112 -0.36 7.13 -12.58
N VAL A 113 0.54 7.70 -11.78
CA VAL A 113 0.89 9.13 -11.78
C VAL A 113 2.27 9.40 -12.37
N ALA A 114 3.20 8.43 -12.26
CA ALA A 114 4.56 8.60 -12.77
C ALA A 114 5.20 7.28 -13.24
N ARG A 115 6.22 7.42 -14.09
CA ARG A 115 7.17 6.36 -14.44
C ARG A 115 8.55 6.82 -14.00
N LEU A 116 9.18 6.07 -13.12
CA LEU A 116 10.38 6.45 -12.42
C LEU A 116 11.58 5.68 -12.95
N ARG A 117 12.65 6.43 -13.26
CA ARG A 117 14.00 5.93 -13.60
C ARG A 117 15.00 6.20 -12.49
N THR A 118 14.53 6.72 -11.37
CA THR A 118 15.27 7.07 -10.17
C THR A 118 14.49 6.59 -8.96
N PRO A 119 15.15 6.34 -7.81
CA PRO A 119 14.47 5.90 -6.61
C PRO A 119 13.67 7.02 -5.93
N GLU A 120 13.91 8.27 -6.27
CA GLU A 120 13.28 9.43 -5.63
C GLU A 120 12.30 10.12 -6.58
N TYR A 121 11.17 10.57 -6.02
CA TYR A 121 10.15 11.31 -6.73
C TYR A 121 9.38 12.24 -5.78
N HIS A 122 9.24 13.50 -6.17
CA HIS A 122 8.35 14.42 -5.47
C HIS A 122 6.92 14.28 -6.02
N LEU A 123 6.00 13.86 -5.15
CA LEU A 123 4.58 13.67 -5.43
C LEU A 123 3.80 14.96 -5.07
N PRO A 124 3.23 15.67 -6.06
CA PRO A 124 2.46 16.87 -5.81
C PRO A 124 1.28 16.64 -4.87
N GLY A 125 1.08 17.52 -3.89
CA GLY A 125 -0.02 17.43 -2.94
C GLY A 125 -1.42 17.44 -3.58
N SER A 126 -1.57 17.97 -4.80
CA SER A 126 -2.82 17.92 -5.57
C SER A 126 -3.26 16.50 -5.96
N LEU A 127 -2.34 15.53 -5.97
CA LEU A 127 -2.64 14.12 -6.24
C LEU A 127 -3.03 13.35 -4.98
N VAL A 128 -2.75 13.90 -3.80
CA VAL A 128 -3.05 13.32 -2.50
C VAL A 128 -3.80 14.37 -1.67
N PRO A 129 -5.07 14.66 -2.02
CA PRO A 129 -5.89 15.59 -1.26
C PRO A 129 -6.22 15.04 0.13
N ARG A 130 -7.15 15.70 0.83
CA ARG A 130 -7.60 15.25 2.16
C ARG A 130 -8.22 13.86 2.09
N GLY A 131 -7.91 13.07 3.12
CA GLY A 131 -8.33 11.68 3.23
C GLY A 131 -7.14 10.72 3.25
N THR A 132 -7.45 9.43 3.13
CA THR A 132 -6.45 8.36 3.06
C THR A 132 -6.26 7.92 1.62
N HIS A 133 -5.00 7.83 1.20
CA HIS A 133 -4.59 7.48 -0.15
C HIS A 133 -3.53 6.39 -0.11
N GLN A 134 -3.61 5.45 -1.04
CA GLN A 134 -2.61 4.41 -1.24
C GLN A 134 -1.62 4.87 -2.30
N VAL A 135 -0.34 4.90 -1.95
CA VAL A 135 0.76 5.14 -2.87
C VAL A 135 1.46 3.81 -3.12
N THR A 136 1.34 3.30 -4.36
CA THR A 136 1.89 2.00 -4.76
C THR A 136 3.02 2.18 -5.75
N ALA A 137 4.15 1.54 -5.52
CA ALA A 137 5.25 1.43 -6.45
C ALA A 137 5.34 -0.01 -6.98
N ARG A 138 5.22 -0.20 -8.30
CA ARG A 138 5.32 -1.51 -8.96
C ARG A 138 6.48 -1.53 -9.96
N LEU A 139 7.23 -2.62 -10.01
CA LEU A 139 8.37 -2.77 -10.91
C LEU A 139 7.98 -3.36 -12.28
N TYR A 140 8.52 -2.77 -13.34
CA TYR A 140 8.33 -3.19 -14.73
C TYR A 140 9.68 -3.39 -15.40
N ALA A 141 9.76 -4.38 -16.29
CA ALA A 141 10.91 -4.56 -17.18
C ALA A 141 10.94 -3.47 -18.28
N ASP A 142 12.03 -3.37 -19.05
CA ASP A 142 12.13 -2.37 -20.13
C ASP A 142 11.22 -2.65 -21.34
N ASP A 143 10.84 -3.92 -21.57
CA ASP A 143 9.76 -4.26 -22.51
C ASP A 143 8.36 -3.96 -21.92
N GLY A 144 8.34 -3.62 -20.63
CA GLY A 144 7.22 -3.27 -19.76
C GLY A 144 6.30 -4.43 -19.39
N SER A 145 6.76 -5.67 -19.44
CA SER A 145 6.15 -6.71 -18.59
C SER A 145 6.31 -6.34 -17.12
N VAL A 146 5.34 -6.71 -16.28
CA VAL A 146 5.40 -6.51 -14.83
C VAL A 146 6.34 -7.56 -14.24
N TRP A 147 7.31 -7.16 -13.40
CA TRP A 147 8.09 -8.16 -12.66
C TRP A 147 7.19 -8.86 -11.64
N ALA A 148 7.26 -10.19 -11.56
CA ALA A 148 6.43 -10.99 -10.68
C ALA A 148 7.23 -12.09 -9.97
N VAL A 149 6.79 -12.43 -8.76
CA VAL A 149 7.32 -13.52 -7.92
C VAL A 149 6.13 -14.28 -7.31
N ASP A 150 6.13 -15.59 -7.46
CA ASP A 150 5.02 -16.49 -7.14
C ASP A 150 3.71 -16.03 -7.81
N GLY A 151 3.77 -15.56 -9.06
CA GLY A 151 2.63 -15.05 -9.82
C GLY A 151 2.06 -13.72 -9.34
N ARG A 152 2.69 -13.07 -8.35
CA ARG A 152 2.26 -11.77 -7.81
C ARG A 152 3.16 -10.65 -8.31
N PRO A 153 2.63 -9.46 -8.60
CA PRO A 153 3.45 -8.34 -9.04
C PRO A 153 4.43 -7.95 -7.92
N VAL A 154 5.66 -7.58 -8.31
CA VAL A 154 6.64 -6.99 -7.40
C VAL A 154 6.25 -5.53 -7.18
N GLU A 155 5.57 -5.28 -6.06
CA GLU A 155 5.08 -3.97 -5.66
C GLU A 155 5.11 -3.76 -4.16
N SER A 156 5.05 -2.49 -3.75
CA SER A 156 4.93 -2.07 -2.36
C SER A 156 4.00 -0.88 -2.26
N THR A 157 3.20 -0.84 -1.20
CA THR A 157 2.18 0.19 -0.97
C THR A 157 2.38 0.83 0.40
N ALA A 158 2.28 2.16 0.45
CA ALA A 158 2.22 2.95 1.67
C ALA A 158 0.90 3.74 1.73
N ASP A 159 0.27 3.76 2.90
CA ASP A 159 -0.90 4.60 3.15
C ASP A 159 -0.48 5.99 3.61
N VAL A 160 -1.05 7.01 2.99
CA VAL A 160 -0.85 8.41 3.30
C VAL A 160 -2.18 8.99 3.76
N THR A 161 -2.23 9.57 4.96
CA THR A 161 -3.43 10.23 5.47
C THR A 161 -3.19 11.72 5.62
N VAL A 162 -4.03 12.52 4.96
CA VAL A 162 -3.97 13.98 4.98
C VAL A 162 -5.18 14.52 5.72
N SER A 163 -4.92 15.11 6.89
CA SER A 163 -5.91 15.80 7.72
C SER A 163 -5.74 17.30 7.59
N GLU A 164 -6.78 18.07 7.92
CA GLU A 164 -6.59 19.49 8.20
C GLU A 164 -5.67 19.66 9.39
N GLN A 165 -4.54 20.34 9.19
CA GLN A 165 -3.87 20.97 10.32
C GLN A 165 -4.69 22.23 10.65
N PRO A 166 -5.28 22.36 11.86
CA PRO A 166 -5.86 23.63 12.26
C PRO A 166 -4.80 24.72 12.13
N PRO A 167 -5.17 25.96 11.77
CA PRO A 167 -4.21 27.05 11.71
C PRO A 167 -3.46 27.10 13.03
N SER A 168 -2.14 26.93 12.98
CA SER A 168 -1.30 27.13 14.16
C SER A 168 -1.58 28.55 14.67
N PRO A 169 -1.91 28.74 15.97
CA PRO A 169 -2.09 30.08 16.50
C PRO A 169 -0.80 30.86 16.26
N ASP A 170 -0.93 31.96 15.53
CA ASP A 170 0.17 32.87 15.24
C ASP A 170 0.75 33.34 16.58
N PRO A 171 2.02 33.03 16.93
CA PRO A 171 2.61 33.49 18.18
C PRO A 171 2.74 35.02 18.23
N SER A 172 2.48 35.71 17.10
CA SER A 172 2.46 37.18 17.00
C SER A 172 1.06 37.78 17.13
N ALA A 173 0.00 36.97 17.23
CA ALA A 173 -1.34 37.47 17.53
C ALA A 173 -1.41 37.79 19.03
N GLU A 174 -1.00 39.01 19.40
CA GLU A 174 -1.24 39.51 20.75
C GLU A 174 -2.76 39.43 21.05
N PRO A 175 -3.15 38.91 22.23
CA PRO A 175 -4.54 38.94 22.63
C PRO A 175 -5.00 40.40 22.69
N LEU A 176 -5.85 40.80 21.75
CA LEU A 176 -6.52 42.10 21.76
C LEU A 176 -7.31 42.20 23.05
N THR A 177 -6.72 42.89 24.03
CA THR A 177 -7.35 43.17 25.31
C THR A 177 -8.46 44.20 25.03
N PRO A 178 -9.74 43.92 25.36
CA PRO A 178 -10.78 44.91 25.19
C PRO A 178 -10.47 46.15 26.05
N PRO A 179 -10.67 47.38 25.55
CA PRO A 179 -10.31 48.58 26.30
C PRO A 179 -11.13 48.69 27.59
N ALA A 180 -10.42 48.83 28.71
CA ALA A 180 -10.99 49.16 30.02
C ALA A 180 -11.70 50.52 29.94
N ALA A 181 -12.96 50.53 30.36
CA ALA A 181 -13.75 51.75 30.47
C ALA A 181 -13.07 52.75 31.41
N ALA A 182 -12.82 53.96 30.89
CA ALA A 182 -12.32 55.08 31.65
C ALA A 182 -13.39 55.58 32.62
N GLY A 183 -13.23 55.27 33.92
CA GLY A 183 -13.99 55.88 35.01
C GLY A 183 -13.23 57.08 35.58
N GLY A 184 -13.46 58.27 35.02
CA GLY A 184 -13.04 59.54 35.62
C GLY A 184 -14.16 60.15 36.44
N GLY A 185 -13.92 60.42 37.73
CA GLY A 185 -14.89 61.09 38.59
C GLY A 185 -14.28 61.47 39.94
N ALA A 186 -14.11 62.77 40.14
CA ALA A 186 -13.31 63.39 41.19
C ALA A 186 -13.92 63.29 42.60
N ARG A 187 -13.02 63.46 43.58
CA ARG A 187 -13.29 63.62 45.01
C ARG A 187 -14.06 64.92 45.28
N ASP A 188 -15.12 64.87 46.08
CA ASP A 188 -15.52 65.99 46.92
C ASP A 188 -15.94 65.52 48.33
N ARG A 189 -15.54 66.32 49.31
CA ARG A 189 -15.68 66.13 50.76
C ARG A 189 -17.04 66.71 51.18
N GLY A 190 -17.87 65.92 51.87
CA GLY A 190 -19.13 66.42 52.44
C GLY A 190 -19.62 65.57 53.59
N SER A 191 -19.48 66.11 54.79
CA SER A 191 -19.94 65.61 56.09
C SER A 191 -21.45 65.37 56.16
N ALA A 192 -21.89 64.28 56.80
CA ALA A 192 -22.81 64.31 57.96
C ALA A 192 -23.45 62.92 58.20
N ALA A 193 -23.36 62.48 59.44
CA ALA A 193 -24.05 61.34 60.03
C ALA A 193 -25.57 61.50 59.99
N ILE A 194 -26.34 60.41 59.79
CA ILE A 194 -27.58 60.10 60.54
C ILE A 194 -27.78 58.57 60.62
N THR A 195 -28.20 58.16 61.80
CA THR A 195 -28.60 56.85 62.36
C THR A 195 -29.83 56.20 61.73
N GLY A 196 -29.95 54.86 61.86
CA GLY A 196 -31.21 54.09 61.81
C GLY A 196 -30.98 52.68 61.22
N THR A 197 -30.85 51.59 61.99
CA THR A 197 -31.89 50.72 62.61
C THR A 197 -32.80 49.97 61.63
N GLU A 198 -32.85 48.63 61.82
CA GLU A 198 -33.85 47.64 61.38
C GLU A 198 -34.00 47.37 59.86
N GLY A 199 -34.09 46.14 59.36
CA GLY A 199 -34.19 44.82 59.99
C GLY A 199 -34.19 43.70 58.94
N SER A 200 -33.92 42.48 59.41
CA SER A 200 -34.37 41.19 58.85
C SER A 200 -35.89 41.19 58.54
N PRO A 201 -36.47 40.29 57.70
CA PRO A 201 -36.14 38.86 57.64
C PRO A 201 -36.32 38.12 56.29
N ASP A 202 -35.95 36.84 56.36
CA ASP A 202 -36.55 35.63 55.77
C ASP A 202 -36.86 35.48 54.27
N GLY A 203 -36.36 34.37 53.75
CA GLY A 203 -37.24 33.33 53.21
C GLY A 203 -37.05 33.00 51.73
N ALA A 204 -36.42 31.86 51.45
CA ALA A 204 -36.84 30.97 50.36
C ALA A 204 -36.11 29.62 50.46
N GLU A 205 -36.77 28.67 51.13
CA GLU A 205 -36.60 27.24 50.96
C GLU A 205 -37.41 26.79 49.73
N GLN A 206 -36.79 25.98 48.87
CA GLN A 206 -37.30 24.84 48.10
C GLN A 206 -38.36 25.02 47.01
N ALA A 207 -37.98 24.57 45.81
CA ALA A 207 -38.65 23.49 45.10
C ALA A 207 -37.62 22.71 44.27
#